data_AF-A0A1E7IP17-F1
#
_entry.id   AF-A0A1E7IP17-F1
#
_cell.length_a   1.000
_cell.length_b   1.000
_cell.length_c   1.000
_cell.angle_alpha   90.00
_cell.angle_beta   90.00
_cell.angle_gamma   90.00
#
_symmetry.space_group_name_H-M   'P 1'
#
loop_
_entity.id
_entity.type
_entity.pdbx_description
1 polymer ?
#
loop_
_entity_poly.entity_id
_entity_poly.type
_entity_poly.pdbx_seq_one_letter_code
_entity_poly.pdbx_strand_id
1 'polypeptide(L)'
;MVCDQQSLQKVVEEARSKNIPIGRALVDQGIISDDDLMFYLQQHAQDALDTALSTHTGNFFLEKDDLPFNLEDIKFRIPMYTVLLKGVRGQRLMSTFLDDSLIITRMPQCAEAAQQGILEDDEQGLMLLLDGARTLKDVCQESSLEESAVRCACQVLYQSGLATIK
;
A
#
# COMPACT_ATOMS: atom_id res chain seq x y z
N MET A 1 16.53 -24.87 0.61
CA MET A 1 15.95 -26.22 0.58
C MET A 1 15.33 -26.42 -0.79
N VAL A 2 15.71 -27.46 -1.53
CA VAL A 2 15.19 -27.71 -2.89
C VAL A 2 14.00 -28.66 -2.74
N CYS A 3 12.79 -28.11 -2.80
CA CYS A 3 11.56 -28.90 -2.81
C CYS A 3 11.41 -29.52 -4.21
N ASP A 4 11.29 -30.84 -4.30
CA ASP A 4 11.09 -31.52 -5.57
C ASP A 4 9.65 -31.32 -6.08
N GLN A 5 9.50 -31.23 -7.40
CA GLN A 5 8.23 -30.93 -8.06
C GLN A 5 7.14 -31.97 -7.75
N GLN A 6 7.53 -33.22 -7.46
CA GLN A 6 6.61 -34.30 -7.11
C GLN A 6 6.04 -34.16 -5.69
N SER A 7 6.85 -33.75 -4.70
CA SER A 7 6.33 -33.48 -3.35
C SER A 7 5.35 -32.31 -3.34
N LEU A 8 5.64 -31.25 -4.09
CA LEU A 8 4.75 -30.09 -4.21
C LEU A 8 3.39 -30.48 -4.82
N GLN A 9 3.41 -31.34 -5.84
CA GLN A 9 2.20 -31.83 -6.50
C GLN A 9 1.32 -32.66 -5.55
N LYS A 10 1.93 -33.51 -4.72
CA LYS A 10 1.22 -34.28 -3.70
C LYS A 10 0.56 -33.39 -2.66
N VAL A 11 1.24 -32.33 -2.19
CA VAL A 11 0.63 -31.39 -1.23
C VAL A 11 -0.58 -30.69 -1.83
N VAL A 12 -0.53 -30.32 -3.12
CA VAL A 12 -1.68 -29.69 -3.81
C VAL A 12 -2.86 -30.66 -3.94
N GLU A 13 -2.61 -31.93 -4.26
CA GLU A 13 -3.66 -32.95 -4.36
C GLU A 13 -4.29 -33.26 -2.99
N GLU A 14 -3.47 -33.36 -1.94
CA GLU A 14 -3.95 -33.54 -0.56
C GLU A 14 -4.75 -32.33 -0.07
N ALA A 15 -4.30 -31.10 -0.38
CA ALA A 15 -5.02 -29.88 -0.03
C ALA A 15 -6.40 -29.82 -0.70
N ARG A 16 -6.47 -30.14 -2.00
CA ARG A 16 -7.75 -30.18 -2.75
C ARG A 16 -8.69 -31.25 -2.23
N SER A 17 -8.19 -32.44 -1.92
CA SER A 17 -9.02 -33.54 -1.41
C SER A 17 -9.55 -33.30 0.01
N LYS A 18 -8.79 -32.55 0.84
CA LYS A 18 -9.20 -32.15 2.20
C LYS A 18 -9.93 -30.80 2.25
N ASN A 19 -10.10 -30.14 1.10
CA ASN A 19 -10.70 -28.80 0.96
C ASN A 19 -10.05 -27.75 1.89
N ILE A 20 -8.73 -27.82 2.04
CA ILE A 20 -7.94 -26.87 2.83
C ILE A 20 -7.15 -25.92 1.92
N PRO A 21 -6.88 -24.67 2.32
CA PRO A 21 -6.04 -23.77 1.57
C PRO A 21 -4.65 -24.37 1.32
N ILE A 22 -4.18 -24.30 0.06
CA ILE A 22 -2.88 -24.87 -0.34
C ILE A 22 -1.73 -24.29 0.49
N GLY A 23 -1.78 -22.98 0.78
CA GLY A 23 -0.80 -22.32 1.63
C GLY A 23 -0.69 -22.97 3.01
N ARG A 24 -1.83 -23.32 3.64
CA ARG A 24 -1.86 -24.00 4.93
C ARG A 24 -1.26 -25.40 4.85
N ALA A 25 -1.59 -26.15 3.81
CA ALA A 25 -1.03 -27.48 3.59
C ALA A 25 0.50 -27.46 3.39
N LEU A 26 1.04 -26.40 2.78
CA LEU A 26 2.50 -26.20 2.63
C LEU A 26 3.19 -25.93 3.98
N VAL A 27 2.53 -25.20 4.89
CA VAL A 27 3.01 -24.96 6.25
C VAL A 27 2.95 -26.23 7.09
N ASP A 28 1.83 -26.96 7.03
CA ASP A 28 1.64 -28.20 7.79
C ASP A 28 2.65 -29.30 7.39
N GLN A 29 3.12 -29.28 6.14
CA GLN A 29 4.17 -30.17 5.62
C GLN A 29 5.60 -29.64 5.86
N GLY A 30 5.75 -28.47 6.48
CA GLY A 30 7.05 -27.85 6.79
C GLY A 30 7.85 -27.41 5.55
N ILE A 31 7.18 -27.24 4.40
CA ILE A 31 7.82 -26.80 3.15
C ILE A 31 8.12 -25.30 3.21
N ILE A 32 7.21 -24.52 3.80
CA ILE A 32 7.36 -23.10 4.10
C ILE A 32 6.99 -22.86 5.55
N SER A 33 7.50 -21.79 6.16
CA SER A 33 7.05 -21.38 7.49
C SER A 33 5.72 -20.59 7.42
N ASP A 34 5.03 -20.45 8.55
CA ASP A 34 3.85 -19.58 8.67
C ASP A 34 4.22 -18.12 8.31
N ASP A 35 5.40 -17.66 8.72
CA ASP A 35 5.92 -16.33 8.42
C ASP A 35 6.16 -16.14 6.91
N ASP A 36 6.74 -17.15 6.24
CA ASP A 36 6.94 -17.13 4.78
C ASP A 36 5.59 -17.07 4.05
N LEU A 37 4.61 -17.87 4.48
CA LEU A 37 3.27 -17.86 3.90
C LEU A 37 2.62 -16.47 4.04
N MET A 38 2.71 -15.86 5.23
CA MET A 38 2.16 -14.52 5.46
C MET A 38 2.86 -13.47 4.59
N PHE A 39 4.19 -13.54 4.46
CA PHE A 39 4.96 -12.65 3.59
C PHE A 39 4.53 -12.79 2.12
N TYR A 40 4.43 -14.02 1.60
CA TYR A 40 4.01 -14.25 0.22
C TYR A 40 2.59 -13.78 -0.06
N LEU A 41 1.65 -14.01 0.88
CA LEU A 41 0.28 -13.53 0.75
C LEU A 41 0.21 -12.00 0.75
N GLN A 42 1.00 -11.34 1.61
CA GLN A 42 1.10 -9.88 1.63
C GLN A 42 1.65 -9.34 0.32
N GLN A 43 2.72 -9.94 -0.21
CA GLN A 43 3.32 -9.54 -1.47
C GLN A 43 2.34 -9.74 -2.64
N HIS A 44 1.67 -10.89 -2.72
CA HIS A 44 0.67 -11.16 -3.76
C HIS A 44 -0.49 -10.17 -3.74
N ALA A 45 -0.97 -9.80 -2.54
CA ALA A 45 -2.03 -8.81 -2.39
C ALA A 45 -1.59 -7.43 -2.89
N GLN A 46 -0.36 -7.02 -2.55
CA GLN A 46 0.22 -5.77 -3.03
C GLN A 46 0.39 -5.76 -4.56
N ASP A 47 0.90 -6.85 -5.15
CA ASP A 47 1.13 -6.95 -6.60
C ASP A 47 -0.18 -6.93 -7.41
N ALA A 48 -1.21 -7.63 -6.93
CA ALA A 48 -2.53 -7.64 -7.55
C ALA A 48 -3.15 -6.22 -7.56
N LEU A 49 -2.92 -5.49 -6.48
CA LEU A 49 -3.44 -4.14 -6.30
C LEU A 49 -2.67 -3.11 -7.11
N ASP A 50 -1.33 -3.19 -7.14
CA ASP A 50 -0.47 -2.37 -7.99
C ASP A 50 -0.86 -2.57 -9.47
N THR A 51 -1.19 -3.81 -9.86
CA THR A 51 -1.70 -4.14 -11.20
C THR A 51 -3.09 -3.54 -11.47
N ALA A 52 -4.01 -3.64 -10.51
CA ALA A 52 -5.35 -3.05 -10.65
C ALA A 52 -5.30 -1.52 -10.80
N LEU A 53 -4.45 -0.85 -10.01
CA LEU A 53 -4.29 0.61 -10.03
C LEU A 53 -3.57 1.12 -11.29
N SER A 54 -2.65 0.33 -11.85
CA SER A 54 -1.93 0.69 -13.09
C SER A 54 -2.71 0.37 -14.38
N THR A 55 -3.80 -0.38 -14.28
CA THR A 55 -4.62 -0.73 -15.45
C THR A 55 -5.50 0.45 -15.88
N HIS A 56 -5.18 1.09 -17.01
CA HIS A 56 -5.92 2.23 -17.55
C HIS A 56 -7.17 1.85 -18.36
N THR A 57 -7.24 0.62 -18.87
CA THR A 57 -8.39 0.08 -19.62
C THR A 57 -8.55 -1.41 -19.33
N GLY A 58 -9.78 -1.85 -19.08
CA GLY A 58 -10.10 -3.25 -18.78
C GLY A 58 -11.59 -3.45 -18.54
N ASN A 59 -12.06 -4.70 -18.69
CA ASN A 59 -13.41 -5.08 -18.28
C ASN A 59 -13.30 -5.61 -16.85
N PHE A 60 -13.69 -4.77 -15.87
CA PHE A 60 -13.71 -5.16 -14.46
C PHE A 60 -15.05 -5.82 -14.14
N PHE A 61 -14.99 -7.11 -13.83
CA PHE A 61 -16.13 -7.84 -13.29
C PHE A 61 -15.93 -7.97 -11.79
N LEU A 62 -16.79 -7.31 -11.01
CA LEU A 62 -16.90 -7.52 -9.58
C LEU A 62 -17.81 -8.73 -9.39
N GLU A 63 -17.23 -9.93 -9.44
CA GLU A 63 -17.93 -11.11 -8.96
C GLU A 63 -18.09 -10.99 -7.45
N LYS A 64 -19.31 -11.19 -6.98
CA LYS A 64 -19.64 -11.19 -5.57
C LYS A 64 -19.23 -12.55 -5.01
N ASP A 65 -17.93 -12.79 -4.94
CA ASP A 65 -17.39 -13.97 -4.29
C ASP A 65 -17.62 -13.82 -2.78
N ASP A 66 -18.17 -14.87 -2.17
CA ASP A 66 -18.25 -14.94 -0.72
C ASP A 66 -16.82 -14.91 -0.15
N LEU A 67 -16.63 -14.12 0.91
CA LEU A 67 -15.36 -14.09 1.62
C LEU A 67 -14.96 -15.53 2.00
N PRO A 68 -13.72 -15.95 1.74
CA PRO A 68 -13.30 -17.31 2.02
C PRO A 68 -13.55 -17.62 3.50
N PHE A 69 -14.11 -18.81 3.77
CA PHE A 69 -14.57 -19.23 5.10
C PHE A 69 -13.49 -19.16 6.20
N ASN A 70 -12.20 -19.11 5.83
CA ASN A 70 -11.06 -19.15 6.75
C ASN A 70 -10.32 -17.80 6.84
N LEU A 71 -11.05 -16.68 6.95
CA LEU A 71 -10.44 -15.37 7.23
C LEU A 71 -9.61 -15.32 8.52
N GLU A 72 -9.82 -16.27 9.45
CA GLU A 72 -9.04 -16.39 10.69
C GLU A 72 -7.55 -16.70 10.45
N ASP A 73 -7.20 -17.27 9.30
CA ASP A 73 -5.81 -17.60 8.95
C ASP A 73 -5.01 -16.37 8.49
N ILE A 74 -5.67 -15.26 8.15
CA ILE A 74 -5.02 -14.02 7.70
C ILE A 74 -4.66 -13.17 8.92
N LYS A 75 -3.40 -13.25 9.33
CA LYS A 75 -2.89 -12.53 10.52
C LYS A 75 -2.32 -11.15 10.22
N PHE A 76 -2.12 -10.81 8.95
CA PHE A 76 -1.56 -9.52 8.57
C PHE A 76 -2.67 -8.50 8.32
N ARG A 77 -2.43 -7.25 8.75
CA ARG A 77 -3.25 -6.10 8.40
C ARG A 77 -2.38 -5.14 7.60
N ILE A 78 -2.73 -4.89 6.35
CA ILE A 78 -2.05 -3.91 5.52
C ILE A 78 -2.74 -2.55 5.74
N PRO A 79 -2.03 -1.53 6.24
CA PRO A 79 -2.61 -0.20 6.34
C PRO A 79 -2.90 0.35 4.95
N MET A 80 -4.11 0.88 4.73
CA MET A 80 -4.53 1.37 3.40
C MET A 80 -3.60 2.45 2.83
N TYR A 81 -2.93 3.24 3.66
CA TYR A 81 -2.01 4.27 3.19
C TYR A 81 -0.79 3.67 2.47
N THR A 82 -0.29 2.49 2.87
CA THR A 82 0.89 1.86 2.22
C THR A 82 0.57 1.43 0.79
N VAL A 83 -0.67 0.98 0.60
CA VAL A 83 -1.25 0.63 -0.70
C VAL A 83 -1.41 1.87 -1.57
N LEU A 84 -2.04 2.91 -1.03
CA LEU A 84 -2.42 4.09 -1.81
C LEU A 84 -1.19 4.89 -2.25
N LEU A 85 -0.15 4.99 -1.41
CA LEU A 85 1.08 5.72 -1.74
C LEU A 85 1.64 5.34 -3.11
N LYS A 86 1.77 4.03 -3.40
CA LYS A 86 2.30 3.55 -4.68
C LYS A 86 1.42 3.95 -5.87
N GLY A 87 0.10 3.83 -5.74
CA GLY A 87 -0.84 4.14 -6.82
C GLY A 87 -0.99 5.64 -7.09
N VAL A 88 -0.68 6.46 -6.09
CA VAL A 88 -0.89 7.90 -6.12
C VAL A 88 0.33 8.65 -6.68
N ARG A 89 1.56 8.16 -6.45
CA ARG A 89 2.81 8.82 -6.91
C ARG A 89 2.93 9.04 -8.41
N GLY A 90 2.16 8.30 -9.22
CA GLY A 90 2.09 8.46 -10.68
C GLY A 90 0.93 9.33 -11.19
N GLN A 91 0.11 9.89 -10.31
CA GLN A 91 -1.06 10.67 -10.72
C GLN A 91 -0.71 12.10 -11.10
N ARG A 92 -1.50 12.68 -12.01
CA ARG A 92 -1.37 14.10 -12.38
C ARG A 92 -1.78 14.99 -11.22
N LEU A 93 -1.13 16.16 -11.13
CA LEU A 93 -1.45 17.17 -10.14
C LEU A 93 -2.92 17.62 -10.28
N MET A 94 -3.68 17.53 -9.19
CA MET A 94 -5.06 17.99 -9.08
C MET A 94 -5.09 19.51 -9.06
N SER A 95 -6.12 20.11 -9.66
CA SER A 95 -6.29 21.57 -9.69
C SER A 95 -6.40 22.20 -8.30
N THR A 96 -6.84 21.44 -7.29
CA THR A 96 -6.90 21.87 -5.89
C THR A 96 -5.53 22.22 -5.31
N PHE A 97 -4.47 21.52 -5.73
CA PHE A 97 -3.10 21.79 -5.28
C PHE A 97 -2.43 22.92 -6.07
N LEU A 98 -3.17 23.61 -6.96
CA LEU A 98 -2.72 24.86 -7.58
C LEU A 98 -3.07 26.10 -6.73
N ASP A 99 -3.93 25.95 -5.73
CA ASP A 99 -4.30 27.06 -4.84
C ASP A 99 -3.23 27.29 -3.76
N ASP A 100 -2.69 28.50 -3.74
CA ASP A 100 -1.67 28.94 -2.79
C ASP A 100 -2.19 29.06 -1.35
N SER A 101 -3.49 29.23 -1.18
CA SER A 101 -4.13 29.43 0.13
C SER A 101 -4.44 28.14 0.89
N LEU A 102 -4.21 27.00 0.26
CA LEU A 102 -4.49 25.68 0.80
C LEU A 102 -3.67 25.41 2.06
N ILE A 103 -4.29 24.99 3.16
CA ILE A 103 -3.60 24.61 4.39
C ILE A 103 -3.56 23.10 4.48
N ILE A 104 -2.36 22.54 4.62
CA ILE A 104 -2.16 21.09 4.70
C ILE A 104 -1.74 20.72 6.10
N THR A 105 -2.49 19.79 6.70
CA THR A 105 -2.25 19.28 8.06
C THR A 105 -1.86 17.81 7.99
N ARG A 106 -0.72 17.44 8.59
CA ARG A 106 -0.33 16.03 8.71
C ARG A 106 -1.27 15.27 9.63
N MET A 107 -1.61 14.03 9.25
CA MET A 107 -2.34 13.11 10.10
C MET A 107 -1.38 12.26 10.95
N PRO A 108 -1.83 11.68 12.08
CA PRO A 108 -0.98 10.82 12.93
C PRO A 108 -0.30 9.67 12.17
N GLN A 109 -0.99 9.10 11.19
CA GLN A 109 -0.52 8.00 10.34
C GLN A 109 0.70 8.38 9.49
N CYS A 110 0.93 9.68 9.24
CA CYS A 110 2.10 10.16 8.52
C CYS A 110 3.41 9.86 9.27
N ALA A 111 3.40 9.97 10.60
CA ALA A 111 4.56 9.64 11.43
C ALA A 111 4.86 8.13 11.42
N GLU A 112 3.82 7.29 11.39
CA GLU A 112 3.97 5.83 11.27
C GLU A 112 4.54 5.45 9.89
N ALA A 113 4.05 6.06 8.81
CA ALA A 113 4.56 5.84 7.46
C ALA A 113 6.04 6.27 7.31
N ALA A 114 6.46 7.35 7.98
CA ALA A 114 7.85 7.79 8.01
C ALA A 114 8.75 6.79 8.76
N GLN A 115 8.30 6.29 9.92
CA GLN A 115 9.05 5.28 10.70
C GLN A 115 9.21 3.95 9.96
N GLN A 116 8.23 3.59 9.12
CA GLN A 116 8.28 2.39 8.29
C GLN A 116 9.18 2.56 7.06
N GLY A 117 9.72 3.76 6.79
CA GLY A 117 10.59 4.03 5.64
C GLY A 117 9.88 3.93 4.29
N ILE A 118 8.56 4.11 4.25
CA ILE A 118 7.75 3.96 3.03
C ILE A 118 7.68 5.30 2.26
N LEU A 119 7.84 6.42 2.96
CA LEU A 119 7.85 7.77 2.39
C LEU A 119 9.18 8.06 1.67
N GLU A 120 9.11 8.74 0.54
CA GLU A 120 10.28 9.25 -0.20
C GLU A 120 10.92 10.44 0.53
N ASP A 121 12.19 10.75 0.23
CA ASP A 121 12.96 11.81 0.90
C ASP A 121 12.23 13.18 0.85
N ASP A 122 11.62 13.48 -0.30
CA ASP A 122 10.83 14.69 -0.51
C ASP A 122 9.59 14.73 0.39
N GLU A 123 8.88 13.60 0.52
CA GLU A 123 7.68 13.47 1.35
C GLU A 123 8.04 13.54 2.85
N GLN A 124 9.17 12.94 3.25
CA GLN A 124 9.67 12.97 4.62
C GLN A 124 10.09 14.38 5.04
N GLY A 125 10.78 15.11 4.15
CA GLY A 125 11.24 16.47 4.40
C GLY A 125 10.08 17.43 4.65
N LEU A 126 8.95 17.24 3.97
CA LEU A 126 7.77 18.08 4.11
C LEU A 126 6.99 17.82 5.40
N MET A 127 7.10 16.64 6.02
CA MET A 127 6.29 16.26 7.19
C MET A 127 6.41 17.26 8.36
N LEU A 128 7.57 17.87 8.54
CA LEU A 128 7.80 18.88 9.59
C LEU A 128 7.14 20.24 9.29
N LEU A 129 6.95 20.55 8.00
CA LEU A 129 6.33 21.79 7.53
C LEU A 129 4.79 21.70 7.53
N LEU A 130 4.22 20.48 7.53
CA LEU A 130 2.78 20.22 7.51
C LEU A 130 2.15 20.27 8.92
N ASP A 131 2.29 21.41 9.60
CA ASP A 131 1.80 21.64 10.97
C ASP A 131 0.32 22.05 11.06
N GLY A 132 -0.34 22.30 9.91
CA GLY A 132 -1.73 22.75 9.83
C GLY A 132 -1.93 24.25 10.07
N ALA A 133 -0.86 25.04 10.14
CA ALA A 133 -0.90 26.50 10.21
C ALA A 133 -0.39 27.16 8.92
N ARG A 134 0.55 26.50 8.21
CA ARG A 134 1.19 27.02 7.02
C ARG A 134 0.36 26.80 5.76
N THR A 135 0.38 27.79 4.87
CA THR A 135 -0.22 27.65 3.55
C THR A 135 0.72 26.90 2.61
N LEU A 136 0.18 26.34 1.52
CA LEU A 136 0.98 25.67 0.49
C LEU A 136 2.08 26.59 -0.06
N LYS A 137 1.81 27.89 -0.17
CA LYS A 137 2.81 28.90 -0.55
C LYS A 137 3.97 28.99 0.45
N ASP A 138 3.67 29.00 1.75
CA ASP A 138 4.70 29.05 2.79
C ASP A 138 5.52 27.76 2.80
N VAL A 139 4.87 26.60 2.64
CA VAL A 139 5.54 25.31 2.54
C VAL A 139 6.46 25.25 1.32
N CYS A 140 6.03 25.76 0.17
CA CYS A 140 6.88 25.85 -1.03
C CYS A 140 8.10 26.76 -0.82
N GLN A 141 7.95 27.88 -0.10
CA GLN A 141 9.04 28.83 0.17
C GLN A 141 10.04 28.31 1.22
N GLU A 142 9.56 27.59 2.23
CA GLU A 142 10.40 27.06 3.30
C GLU A 142 11.03 25.70 2.96
N SER A 143 10.48 24.99 1.98
CA SER A 143 11.10 23.76 1.48
C SER A 143 12.34 24.05 0.62
N SER A 144 13.30 23.12 0.63
CA SER A 144 14.44 23.13 -0.29
C SER A 144 14.12 22.53 -1.67
N LEU A 145 12.85 22.21 -1.93
CA LEU A 145 12.40 21.48 -3.11
C LEU A 145 11.82 22.43 -4.16
N GLU A 146 11.74 21.96 -5.41
CA GLU A 146 11.05 22.70 -6.46
C GLU A 146 9.55 22.78 -6.16
N GLU A 147 8.93 23.92 -6.44
CA GLU A 147 7.50 24.17 -6.15
C GLU A 147 6.58 23.08 -6.72
N SER A 148 6.87 22.59 -7.93
CA SER A 148 6.14 21.48 -8.55
C SER A 148 6.26 20.18 -7.73
N ALA A 149 7.46 19.85 -7.26
CA ALA A 149 7.71 18.66 -6.45
C ALA A 149 7.00 18.73 -5.09
N VAL A 150 7.00 19.90 -4.45
CA VAL A 150 6.28 20.14 -3.18
C VAL A 150 4.78 19.90 -3.36
N ARG A 151 4.18 20.46 -4.40
CA ARG A 151 2.74 20.31 -4.69
C ARG A 151 2.38 18.85 -4.99
N CYS A 152 3.22 18.16 -5.76
CA CYS A 152 3.07 16.73 -6.02
C CYS A 152 3.13 15.91 -4.72
N ALA A 153 4.17 16.09 -3.91
CA ALA A 153 4.33 15.35 -2.66
C ALA A 153 3.18 15.62 -1.67
N CYS A 154 2.73 16.88 -1.57
CA CYS A 154 1.56 17.26 -0.79
C CYS A 154 0.27 16.54 -1.24
N GLN A 155 0.06 16.44 -2.56
CA GLN A 155 -1.05 15.66 -3.10
C GLN A 155 -0.92 14.17 -2.77
N VAL A 156 0.29 13.61 -2.88
CA VAL A 156 0.51 12.20 -2.56
C VAL A 156 0.14 11.91 -1.11
N LEU A 157 0.57 12.77 -0.18
CA LEU A 157 0.22 12.67 1.23
C LEU A 157 -1.29 12.81 1.48
N TYR A 158 -1.98 13.69 0.75
CA TYR A 158 -3.43 13.85 0.86
C TYR A 158 -4.21 12.63 0.34
N GLN A 159 -3.93 12.20 -0.90
CA GLN A 159 -4.66 11.10 -1.53
C GLN A 159 -4.37 9.74 -0.86
N SER A 160 -3.21 9.58 -0.20
CA SER A 160 -2.90 8.42 0.63
C SER A 160 -3.53 8.44 2.03
N GLY A 161 -4.20 9.54 2.41
CA GLY A 161 -4.81 9.70 3.72
C GLY A 161 -3.81 10.00 4.85
N LEU A 162 -2.61 10.46 4.50
CA LEU A 162 -1.56 10.86 5.44
C LEU A 162 -1.59 12.36 5.76
N ALA A 163 -2.30 13.15 4.95
CA ALA A 163 -2.55 14.56 5.18
C ALA A 163 -4.01 14.92 4.90
N THR A 164 -4.49 15.99 5.52
CA THR A 164 -5.79 16.58 5.27
C THR A 164 -5.64 18.03 4.85
N ILE A 165 -6.57 18.50 4.00
CA ILE A 165 -6.59 19.87 3.50
C ILE A 165 -7.71 20.66 4.18
N LYS A 166 -7.47 21.95 4.41
CA LYS A 166 -8.45 22.93 4.87
C LYS A 166 -8.50 24.13 3.95
#